data_AF-A0A858R0U0-F1
#
_entry.id   AF-A0A858R0U0-F1
#
_cell.length_a   1.000
_cell.length_b   1.000
_cell.length_c   1.000
_cell.angle_alpha   90.00
_cell.angle_beta   90.00
_cell.angle_gamma   90.00
#
_symmetry.space_group_name_H-M   'P 1'
#
loop_
_entity.id
_entity.type
_entity.pdbx_description
1 polymer ?
#
loop_
_entity_poly.entity_id
_entity_poly.type
_entity_poly.pdbx_seq_one_letter_code
_entity_poly.pdbx_strand_id
1 'polypeptide(L)' 'MEKVKKVPNPCVGICVLDIHDLCIACKRSGIEIAYWGSYSDEKKREIWQQLPEREVKEI' A
#
# COMPACT_ATOMS: atom_id res chain seq x y z
N MET A 1 1.83 -29.14 0.98
CA MET A 1 2.41 -27.87 1.46
C MET A 1 1.58 -26.73 0.86
N GLU A 2 0.51 -26.33 1.54
CA GLU A 2 -0.37 -25.26 1.05
C GLU A 2 0.38 -23.93 1.11
N LYS A 3 0.64 -23.33 -0.05
CA LYS A 3 1.17 -21.97 -0.13
C LYS A 3 0.11 -21.04 0.44
N VAL A 4 0.28 -20.61 1.70
CA VAL A 4 -0.47 -19.50 2.27
C VAL A 4 -0.37 -18.35 1.27
N LYS A 5 -1.49 -17.99 0.63
CA LYS A 5 -1.55 -16.92 -0.37
C LYS A 5 -1.22 -15.60 0.34
N LYS A 6 0.07 -15.27 0.40
CA LYS A 6 0.56 -14.01 0.94
C LYS A 6 -0.10 -12.88 0.15
N VAL A 7 -0.59 -11.87 0.87
CA VAL A 7 -1.16 -10.68 0.24
C VAL A 7 -0.06 -10.01 -0.60
N PRO A 8 -0.30 -9.76 -1.90
CA PRO A 8 0.71 -9.19 -2.78
C PRO A 8 1.12 -7.79 -2.29
N ASN A 9 2.37 -7.40 -2.51
CA ASN A 9 2.83 -6.06 -2.20
C ASN A 9 2.39 -5.11 -3.31
N PRO A 10 1.65 -4.02 -3.02
CA PRO A 10 1.22 -3.05 -4.04
C PRO A 10 2.34 -2.11 -4.51
N CYS A 11 3.57 -2.28 -4.02
CA CYS A 11 4.72 -1.47 -4.44
C CYS A 11 5.07 -1.69 -5.93
N VAL A 12 5.24 -0.60 -6.68
CA VAL A 12 5.67 -0.62 -8.08
C VAL A 12 7.14 -0.19 -8.27
N GLY A 13 7.91 -0.10 -7.18
CA GLY A 13 9.33 0.27 -7.22
C GLY A 13 9.61 1.79 -7.28
N ILE A 14 8.55 2.62 -7.24
CA ILE A 14 8.65 4.08 -7.18
C ILE A 14 8.14 4.53 -5.81
N CYS A 15 8.94 5.34 -5.12
CA CYS A 15 8.63 5.86 -3.79
C CYS A 15 8.71 7.39 -3.81
N VAL A 16 7.60 8.02 -4.20
CA VAL A 16 7.44 9.48 -4.20
C VAL A 16 6.11 9.77 -3.52
N LEU A 17 6.15 10.45 -2.38
CA LEU A 17 4.98 10.82 -1.60
C LEU A 17 4.49 12.21 -2.01
N ASP A 18 3.17 12.41 -2.04
CA ASP A 18 2.53 13.71 -2.24
C ASP A 18 2.42 14.50 -0.93
N ILE A 19 1.76 15.66 -0.97
CA ILE A 19 1.53 16.51 0.20
C ILE A 19 0.62 15.88 1.26
N HIS A 20 -0.11 14.82 0.92
CA HIS A 20 -1.00 14.08 1.82
C HIS A 20 -0.34 12.80 2.36
N ASP A 21 0.98 12.66 2.21
CA ASP A 21 1.77 11.48 2.60
C ASP A 21 1.41 10.21 1.82
N LEU A 22 0.78 10.32 0.64
CA LEU A 22 0.43 9.18 -0.20
C LEU A 22 1.43 9.02 -1.35
N CYS A 23 1.89 7.79 -1.58
CA CYS A 23 2.74 7.50 -2.70
C CYS A 23 1.98 7.67 -4.02
N ILE A 24 2.46 8.52 -4.91
CA ILE A 24 1.82 8.79 -6.21
C ILE A 24 1.68 7.55 -7.08
N ALA A 25 2.55 6.56 -6.89
CA ALA A 25 2.59 5.35 -7.70
C ALA A 25 1.79 4.18 -7.09
N CYS A 26 2.01 3.87 -5.80
CA CYS A 26 1.33 2.75 -5.13
C CYS A 26 0.16 3.14 -4.23
N LYS A 27 -0.11 4.45 -4.08
CA LYS A 27 -1.23 5.03 -3.32
C LYS A 27 -1.30 4.68 -1.83
N ARG A 28 -0.24 4.07 -1.30
CA ARG A 28 -0.08 3.81 0.13
C ARG A 28 0.48 5.02 0.84
N SER A 29 0.14 5.19 2.12
CA SER A 29 0.78 6.20 2.94
C SER A 29 2.21 5.82 3.31
N GLY A 30 3.02 6.79 3.74
CA GLY A 30 4.36 6.54 4.27
C GLY A 30 4.35 5.56 5.45
N ILE A 31 3.36 5.70 6.34
CA ILE A 31 3.14 4.80 7.48
C ILE A 31 2.86 3.37 7.00
N GLU A 32 1.96 3.19 6.05
CA GLU A 32 1.63 1.86 5.55
C GLU A 32 2.81 1.18 4.86
N ILE A 33 3.66 1.95 4.18
CA ILE A 33 4.90 1.46 3.58
C ILE A 33 5.87 1.01 4.67
N ALA A 34 6.08 1.82 5.71
CA ALA A 34 7.00 1.53 6.82
C ALA A 34 6.58 0.27 7.61
N TYR A 35 5.29 0.09 7.85
CA TYR A 35 4.77 -1.01 8.67
C TYR A 35 4.25 -2.20 7.87
N TRP A 36 4.33 -2.19 6.53
CA TRP A 36 3.79 -3.25 5.67
C TRP A 36 4.26 -4.66 6.07
N GLY A 37 5.54 -4.80 6.44
CA GLY A 37 6.11 -6.08 6.87
C GLY A 37 5.48 -6.63 8.16
N SER A 38 5.05 -5.74 9.04
CA SER A 38 4.49 -6.07 10.37
C SER A 38 2.96 -6.24 10.36
N TYR A 39 2.29 -5.84 9.28
CA TYR A 39 0.83 -5.96 9.18
C TYR A 39 0.36 -7.41 8.99
N SER A 40 -0.78 -7.72 9.63
CA SER A 40 -1.51 -8.97 9.39
C SER A 40 -2.04 -9.02 7.96
N ASP A 41 -2.32 -10.23 7.47
CA ASP A 41 -2.88 -10.41 6.13
C ASP A 41 -4.26 -9.74 5.99
N GLU A 42 -5.04 -9.68 7.07
CA GLU A 42 -6.31 -8.93 7.11
C GLU A 42 -6.08 -7.44 6.89
N LYS A 43 -5.12 -6.84 7.63
CA LYS A 43 -4.81 -5.42 7.48
C LYS A 43 -4.28 -5.09 6.10
N LYS A 44 -3.45 -5.98 5.53
CA LYS A 44 -2.96 -5.84 4.15
C LYS A 44 -4.11 -5.86 3.14
N ARG A 45 -5.12 -6.73 3.32
CA ARG A 45 -6.30 -6.79 2.45
C ARG A 45 -7.17 -5.55 2.58
N GLU A 46 -7.37 -5.02 3.79
CA GLU A 46 -8.08 -3.75 3.99
C GLU A 46 -7.42 -2.61 3.22
N ILE A 47 -6.09 -2.47 3.34
CA ILE A 47 -5.34 -1.44 2.62
C ILE A 47 -5.54 -1.61 1.11
N TRP A 48 -5.43 -2.84 0.60
CA TRP A 48 -5.69 -3.14 -0.81
C TRP A 48 -7.07 -2.72 -1.30
N GLN A 49 -8.11 -2.87 -0.48
CA GLN A 49 -9.47 -2.45 -0.83
C GLN A 49 -9.60 -0.93 -0.90
N GLN A 50 -8.81 -0.19 -0.12
CA GLN A 50 -8.82 1.27 -0.09
C GLN A 50 -7.99 1.91 -1.22
N LEU A 51 -6.95 1.24 -1.73
CA LEU A 51 -6.05 1.82 -2.76
C LEU A 51 -6.78 2.34 -4.02
N PRO A 52 -7.80 1.65 -4.58
CA PRO A 52 -8.53 2.15 -5.74
C PRO A 52 -9.27 3.45 -5.47
N GLU A 53 -9.78 3.63 -4.25
CA GLU A 53 -10.54 4.81 -3.83
C GLU A 53 -9.64 6.00 -3.46
N ARG A 54 -8.33 5.76 -3.26
CA ARG A 54 -7.37 6.83 -3.00
C ARG A 54 -7.06 7.58 -4.28
N GLU A 55 -7.54 8.82 -4.33
CA GLU A 55 -7.14 9.80 -5.31
C GLU A 55 -5.82 10.44 -4.85
N VAL A 56 -4.72 10.08 -5.51
CA VAL A 56 -3.50 10.86 -5.40
C VAL A 56 -3.65 12.00 -6.40
N LYS A 57 -3.74 13.23 -5.91
CA LYS A 57 -3.78 14.40 -6.79
C LYS A 57 -2.35 14.65 -7.25
N GLU A 58 -2.10 14.46 -8.54
CA GLU A 58 -0.86 14.90 -9.17
C GLU A 58 -0.70 16.41 -8.92
N ILE A 59 0.49 16.79 -8.45
CA ILE A 59 0.91 18.17 -8.18
C ILE A 59 1.19 18.88 -9.50
#